data_AF-A0A954FPU9-F1
#
_entry.id   AF-A0A954FPU9-F1
#
_cell.length_a   1.000
_cell.length_b   1.000
_cell.length_c   1.000
_cell.angle_alpha   90.00
_cell.angle_beta   90.00
_cell.angle_gamma   90.00
#
_symmetry.space_group_name_H-M   'P 1'
#
loop_
_entity.id
_entity.type
_entity.pdbx_description
1 polymer ?
#
loop_
_entity_poly.entity_id
_entity_poly.type
_entity_poly.pdbx_seq_one_letter_code
_entity_poly.pdbx_strand_id
1 'polypeptide(L)'
;MNDAPLAYFITFTVYGTFLQGDARWWRSRNKGARAPQPLLEQWHRDRLKHEVILLDDEQRIAVEKEIKRLCEFRGWQLWKANSRTNHVHVVVTASGYDGAKVRDQIKANCTRVVRERWPLFADRPVWTVGGHYQCVNTVEDLDQVVLHAGEVQDRKDRDMMESAARR
;
A
#
# COMPACT_ATOMS: atom_id res chain seq x y z
N MET A 1 -11.97 22.78 -19.07
CA MET A 1 -12.44 21.39 -18.94
C MET A 1 -11.58 20.78 -17.84
N ASN A 2 -12.19 20.43 -16.70
CA ASN A 2 -11.46 19.73 -15.65
C ASN A 2 -11.35 18.27 -16.11
N ASP A 3 -10.20 17.90 -16.70
CA ASP A 3 -9.87 16.50 -16.94
C ASP A 3 -9.64 15.83 -15.59
N ALA A 4 -10.74 15.40 -14.98
CA ALA A 4 -10.68 14.52 -13.83
C ALA A 4 -9.95 13.23 -14.26
N PRO A 5 -9.04 12.70 -13.43
CA PRO A 5 -8.32 11.50 -13.78
C PRO A 5 -9.29 10.33 -13.98
N LEU A 6 -8.99 9.50 -14.97
CA LEU A 6 -9.75 8.31 -15.31
C LEU A 6 -9.71 7.28 -14.18
N ALA A 7 -8.58 7.14 -13.50
CA ALA A 7 -8.46 6.33 -12.29
C ALA A 7 -7.32 6.83 -11.38
N TYR A 8 -7.25 6.24 -10.19
CA TYR A 8 -6.15 6.39 -9.26
C TYR A 8 -5.44 5.05 -9.08
N PHE A 9 -4.10 5.06 -9.21
CA PHE A 9 -3.27 3.97 -8.70
C PHE A 9 -2.80 4.30 -7.30
N ILE A 10 -3.26 3.55 -6.31
CA ILE A 10 -2.99 3.80 -4.90
C ILE A 10 -2.11 2.67 -4.35
N THR A 11 -1.11 3.06 -3.57
CA THR A 11 -0.24 2.12 -2.85
C THR A 11 -0.07 2.59 -1.41
N PHE A 12 -0.31 1.70 -0.45
CA PHE A 12 0.06 1.93 0.95
C PHE A 12 0.71 0.68 1.54
N THR A 13 1.66 0.91 2.46
CA THR A 13 2.51 -0.15 3.01
C THR A 13 2.15 -0.44 4.45
N VAL A 14 2.43 -1.67 4.89
CA VAL A 14 2.40 -2.07 6.29
C VAL A 14 3.39 -1.23 7.10
N TYR A 15 3.10 -1.03 8.39
CA TYR A 15 3.98 -0.30 9.29
C TYR A 15 5.39 -0.90 9.32
N GLY A 16 6.41 -0.05 9.15
CA GLY A 16 7.81 -0.46 9.25
C GLY A 16 8.35 -1.28 8.07
N THR A 17 7.57 -1.46 7.01
CA THR A 17 8.01 -2.22 5.83
C THR A 17 8.63 -1.38 4.73
N PHE A 18 8.54 -0.04 4.79
CA PHE A 18 9.17 0.88 3.84
C PHE A 18 9.73 2.10 4.59
N LEU A 19 11.02 2.05 4.92
CA LEU A 19 11.70 3.05 5.76
C LEU A 19 12.47 4.07 4.92
N GLN A 20 12.88 5.19 5.50
CA GLN A 20 13.85 6.05 4.81
C GLN A 20 15.20 5.34 4.77
N GLY A 21 15.89 5.43 3.64
CA GLY A 21 17.11 4.66 3.39
C GLY A 21 16.89 3.28 2.76
N ASP A 22 15.63 2.88 2.54
CA ASP A 22 15.27 1.57 1.97
C ASP A 22 16.01 1.26 0.66
N ALA A 23 16.48 0.01 0.56
CA ALA A 23 17.17 -0.53 -0.60
C ALA A 23 16.37 -0.42 -1.93
N ARG A 24 15.04 -0.32 -1.87
CA ARG A 24 14.17 -0.23 -3.04
C ARG A 24 14.01 1.18 -3.58
N TRP A 25 14.91 2.10 -3.21
CA TRP A 25 14.83 3.54 -3.43
C TRP A 25 13.65 4.14 -2.69
N TRP A 26 13.95 4.95 -1.69
CA TRP A 26 12.94 5.59 -0.87
C TRP A 26 12.58 6.97 -1.43
N ARG A 27 11.38 7.48 -1.12
CA ARG A 27 10.99 8.85 -1.46
C ARG A 27 11.15 9.77 -0.26
N SER A 28 11.95 10.81 -0.44
CA SER A 28 11.97 11.98 0.44
C SER A 28 10.82 12.91 0.09
N ARG A 29 10.12 13.42 1.12
CA ARG A 29 9.03 14.39 0.95
C ARG A 29 9.44 15.64 0.16
N ASN A 30 10.69 16.07 0.29
CA ASN A 30 11.17 17.33 -0.31
C ASN A 30 12.06 17.11 -1.54
N LYS A 31 12.63 15.92 -1.72
CA LYS A 31 13.67 15.65 -2.72
C LYS A 31 13.32 14.53 -3.70
N GLY A 32 12.12 13.97 -3.62
CA GLY A 32 11.69 12.89 -4.50
C GLY A 32 12.45 11.59 -4.23
N ALA A 33 12.69 10.80 -5.28
CA ALA A 33 13.37 9.52 -5.18
C ALA A 33 14.83 9.68 -4.69
N ARG A 34 15.26 8.79 -3.79
CA ARG A 34 16.57 8.78 -3.17
C ARG A 34 17.16 7.39 -3.24
N ALA A 35 18.46 7.34 -3.52
CA ALA A 35 19.22 6.09 -3.46
C ALA A 35 19.17 5.48 -2.04
N PRO A 36 19.41 4.16 -1.92
CA PRO A 36 19.52 3.46 -0.65
C PRO A 36 20.50 4.12 0.32
N GLN A 37 20.16 4.12 1.61
CA GLN A 37 21.00 4.61 2.70
C GLN A 37 20.89 3.63 3.87
N PRO A 38 21.67 2.53 3.86
CA PRO A 38 21.50 1.43 4.83
C PRO A 38 21.60 1.86 6.29
N LEU A 39 22.51 2.79 6.61
CA LEU A 39 22.63 3.34 7.98
C LEU A 39 21.40 4.13 8.41
N LEU A 40 20.76 4.87 7.48
CA LEU A 40 19.52 5.59 7.75
C LEU A 40 18.36 4.60 7.91
N GLU A 41 18.31 3.55 7.09
CA GLU A 41 17.31 2.50 7.21
C GLU A 41 17.41 1.81 8.57
N GLN A 42 18.62 1.42 8.98
CA GLN A 42 18.87 0.80 10.28
C GLN A 42 18.50 1.76 11.42
N TRP A 43 18.90 3.03 11.32
CA TRP A 43 18.56 4.06 12.31
C TRP A 43 17.04 4.21 12.51
N HIS A 44 16.25 4.12 11.44
CA HIS A 44 14.79 4.12 11.52
C HIS A 44 14.23 2.79 12.05
N ARG A 45 14.82 1.67 11.66
CA ARG A 45 14.44 0.33 12.09
C ARG A 45 14.58 0.18 13.59
N ASP A 46 15.68 0.64 14.16
CA ASP A 46 15.96 0.60 15.61
C ASP A 46 15.02 1.50 16.43
N ARG A 47 14.30 2.42 15.77
CA ARG A 47 13.36 3.37 16.39
C ARG A 47 11.89 3.03 16.14
N LEU A 48 11.61 1.85 15.57
CA LEU A 48 10.24 1.36 15.49
C LEU A 48 9.71 1.14 16.92
N LYS A 49 8.50 1.64 17.18
CA LYS A 49 7.84 1.50 18.49
C LYS A 49 7.17 0.14 18.66
N HIS A 50 7.00 -0.59 17.56
CA HIS A 50 6.35 -1.89 17.51
C HIS A 50 7.07 -2.78 16.51
N GLU A 51 7.03 -4.10 16.70
CA GLU A 51 7.60 -5.07 15.76
C GLU A 51 6.87 -5.07 14.42
N VAL A 52 7.53 -5.33 13.30
CA VAL A 52 6.83 -5.38 12.00
C VAL A 52 5.96 -6.64 11.92
N ILE A 53 4.66 -6.48 11.68
CA ILE A 53 3.72 -7.59 11.46
C ILE A 53 3.22 -7.52 10.03
N LEU A 54 3.57 -8.53 9.23
CA LEU A 54 3.10 -8.68 7.85
C LEU A 54 1.68 -9.23 7.81
N LEU A 55 0.97 -8.98 6.71
CA LEU A 55 -0.34 -9.53 6.47
C LEU A 55 -0.22 -11.01 6.08
N ASP A 56 -0.97 -11.85 6.78
CA ASP A 56 -1.19 -13.24 6.37
C ASP A 56 -2.28 -13.34 5.27
N ASP A 57 -2.54 -14.56 4.80
CA ASP A 57 -3.50 -14.81 3.73
C ASP A 57 -4.92 -14.34 4.09
N GLU A 58 -5.38 -14.58 5.31
CA GLU A 58 -6.72 -14.21 5.75
C GLU A 58 -6.88 -12.69 5.87
N GLN A 59 -5.85 -12.02 6.40
CA GLN A 59 -5.78 -10.57 6.52
C GLN A 59 -5.79 -9.90 5.15
N ARG A 60 -5.02 -10.40 4.18
CA ARG A 60 -5.02 -9.89 2.80
C ARG A 60 -6.39 -10.02 2.16
N ILE A 61 -7.04 -11.19 2.30
CA ILE A 61 -8.38 -11.44 1.78
C ILE A 61 -9.40 -10.47 2.41
N ALA A 62 -9.32 -10.22 3.72
CA ALA A 62 -10.23 -9.29 4.39
C ALA A 62 -10.02 -7.84 3.95
N VAL A 63 -8.77 -7.43 3.74
CA VAL A 63 -8.44 -6.10 3.20
C VAL A 63 -9.01 -5.93 1.79
N GLU A 64 -8.82 -6.90 0.90
CA GLU A 64 -9.38 -6.85 -0.47
C GLU A 64 -10.90 -6.82 -0.48
N LYS A 65 -11.55 -7.64 0.34
CA LYS A 65 -13.01 -7.63 0.50
C LYS A 65 -13.52 -6.29 1.01
N GLU A 66 -12.81 -5.67 1.95
CA GLU A 66 -13.19 -4.36 2.47
C GLU A 66 -13.02 -3.25 1.44
N ILE A 67 -11.95 -3.29 0.63
CA ILE A 67 -11.76 -2.35 -0.48
C ILE A 67 -12.92 -2.47 -1.47
N LYS A 68 -13.29 -3.70 -1.84
CA LYS A 68 -14.42 -3.97 -2.73
C LYS A 68 -15.73 -3.42 -2.15
N ARG A 69 -16.04 -3.76 -0.90
CA ARG A 69 -17.25 -3.28 -0.19
C ARG A 69 -17.31 -1.76 -0.14
N LEU A 70 -16.19 -1.08 0.17
CA LEU A 70 -16.14 0.37 0.22
C LEU A 70 -16.39 0.99 -1.17
N CYS A 71 -15.78 0.44 -2.21
CA CYS A 71 -15.97 0.93 -3.58
C CYS A 71 -17.44 0.79 -4.01
N GLU A 72 -18.06 -0.35 -3.74
CA GLU A 72 -19.50 -0.57 -3.98
C GLU A 72 -20.36 0.44 -3.22
N PHE A 73 -20.09 0.64 -1.92
CA PHE A 73 -20.81 1.60 -1.09
C PHE A 73 -20.67 3.05 -1.57
N ARG A 74 -19.50 3.42 -2.11
CA ARG A 74 -19.22 4.77 -2.61
C ARG A 74 -19.63 4.99 -4.07
N GLY A 75 -20.04 3.93 -4.78
CA GLY A 75 -20.24 3.98 -6.23
C GLY A 75 -18.95 4.21 -7.01
N TRP A 76 -17.80 3.79 -6.46
CA TRP A 76 -16.51 3.83 -7.15
C TRP A 76 -16.31 2.56 -7.97
N GLN A 77 -15.77 2.70 -9.19
CA GLN A 77 -15.41 1.54 -10.02
C GLN A 77 -14.07 0.99 -9.55
N LEU A 78 -14.08 -0.19 -8.95
CA LEU A 78 -12.87 -0.92 -8.61
C LEU A 78 -12.39 -1.70 -9.84
N TRP A 79 -11.15 -1.46 -10.25
CA TRP A 79 -10.48 -2.22 -11.30
C TRP A 79 -9.62 -3.33 -10.72
N LYS A 80 -8.89 -3.02 -9.65
CA LYS A 80 -8.01 -3.98 -8.98
C LYS A 80 -7.87 -3.63 -7.51
N ALA A 81 -7.94 -4.64 -6.65
CA ALA A 81 -7.39 -4.62 -5.31
C ALA A 81 -6.43 -5.81 -5.20
N ASN A 82 -5.23 -5.58 -4.69
CA ASN A 82 -4.24 -6.64 -4.48
C ASN A 82 -3.48 -6.35 -3.19
N SER A 83 -3.78 -7.13 -2.15
CA SER A 83 -3.10 -7.05 -0.88
C SER A 83 -1.95 -8.06 -0.87
N ARG A 84 -0.74 -7.54 -0.72
CA ARG A 84 0.48 -8.32 -0.52
C ARG A 84 0.80 -8.42 0.97
N THR A 85 1.83 -9.19 1.32
CA THR A 85 2.21 -9.38 2.73
C THR A 85 2.64 -8.07 3.39
N ASN A 86 3.25 -7.15 2.62
CA ASN A 86 3.85 -5.92 3.16
C ASN A 86 3.29 -4.61 2.59
N HIS A 87 2.39 -4.67 1.61
CA HIS A 87 1.77 -3.51 0.97
C HIS A 87 0.46 -3.86 0.26
N VAL A 88 -0.32 -2.86 -0.12
CA VAL A 88 -1.60 -3.00 -0.82
C VAL A 88 -1.62 -2.07 -2.02
N HIS A 89 -2.04 -2.62 -3.16
CA HIS A 89 -2.29 -1.90 -4.41
C HIS A 89 -3.79 -1.81 -4.69
N VAL A 90 -4.24 -0.63 -5.09
CA VAL A 90 -5.63 -0.40 -5.51
C VAL A 90 -5.67 0.44 -6.78
N VAL A 91 -6.45 0.00 -7.76
CA VAL A 91 -6.75 0.76 -8.97
C VAL A 91 -8.25 1.04 -8.99
N VAL A 92 -8.63 2.31 -8.92
CA VAL A 92 -10.03 2.71 -8.70
C VAL A 92 -10.37 4.01 -9.44
N THR A 93 -11.53 4.05 -10.09
CA THR A 93 -12.12 5.30 -10.58
C THR A 93 -13.07 5.86 -9.53
N ALA A 94 -12.79 7.08 -9.08
CA ALA A 94 -13.56 7.78 -8.06
C ALA A 94 -13.86 9.22 -8.51
N SER A 95 -14.77 9.36 -9.47
CA SER A 95 -15.09 10.65 -10.10
C SER A 95 -15.56 11.68 -9.07
N GLY A 96 -14.99 12.88 -9.13
CA GLY A 96 -15.32 13.98 -8.21
C GLY A 96 -14.62 13.91 -6.84
N TYR A 97 -13.74 12.92 -6.62
CA TYR A 97 -12.94 12.80 -5.40
C TYR A 97 -11.47 13.11 -5.65
N ASP A 98 -10.80 13.70 -4.67
CA ASP A 98 -9.35 13.86 -4.67
C ASP A 98 -8.67 12.52 -4.32
N GLY A 99 -7.58 12.19 -5.02
CA GLY A 99 -6.87 10.92 -4.86
C GLY A 99 -6.31 10.68 -3.45
N ALA A 100 -5.88 11.73 -2.74
CA ALA A 100 -5.46 11.60 -1.35
C ALA A 100 -6.64 11.23 -0.44
N LYS A 101 -7.82 11.85 -0.66
CA LYS A 101 -9.05 11.50 0.05
C LYS A 101 -9.49 10.06 -0.22
N VAL A 102 -9.38 9.59 -1.47
CA VAL A 102 -9.71 8.19 -1.85
C VAL A 102 -8.79 7.23 -1.11
N ARG A 103 -7.47 7.45 -1.17
CA ARG A 103 -6.46 6.66 -0.45
C ARG A 103 -6.76 6.60 1.05
N ASP A 104 -7.00 7.75 1.68
CA ASP A 104 -7.15 7.83 3.13
C ASP A 104 -8.43 7.13 3.61
N GLN A 105 -9.52 7.22 2.83
CA GLN A 105 -10.75 6.49 3.14
C GLN A 105 -10.61 4.98 3.00
N ILE A 106 -9.97 4.51 1.91
CA ILE A 106 -9.68 3.08 1.73
C ILE A 106 -8.86 2.57 2.92
N LYS A 107 -7.76 3.25 3.21
CA LYS A 107 -6.84 2.84 4.26
C LYS A 107 -7.48 2.85 5.66
N ALA A 108 -8.34 3.83 5.95
CA ALA A 108 -9.09 3.88 7.20
C ALA A 108 -10.06 2.69 7.34
N ASN A 109 -10.78 2.32 6.27
CA ASN A 109 -11.70 1.19 6.27
C ASN A 109 -10.95 -0.15 6.41
N CYS A 110 -9.83 -0.32 5.72
CA CYS A 110 -8.97 -1.48 5.89
C CYS A 110 -8.42 -1.57 7.33
N THR A 111 -8.05 -0.44 7.94
CA THR A 111 -7.61 -0.38 9.33
C THR A 111 -8.71 -0.85 10.29
N ARG A 112 -9.94 -0.37 10.07
CA ARG A 112 -11.12 -0.77 10.86
C ARG A 112 -11.33 -2.29 10.80
N VAL A 113 -11.42 -2.86 9.60
CA VAL A 113 -11.63 -4.32 9.44
C VAL A 113 -10.50 -5.14 10.06
N VAL A 114 -9.26 -4.71 9.87
CA VAL A 114 -8.11 -5.43 10.46
C VAL A 114 -8.18 -5.40 12.00
N ARG A 115 -8.51 -4.26 12.60
CA ARG A 115 -8.60 -4.13 14.06
C ARG A 115 -9.80 -4.84 14.68
N GLU A 116 -10.94 -4.87 13.98
CA GLU A 116 -12.13 -5.59 14.44
C GLU A 116 -11.92 -7.11 14.51
N ARG A 117 -11.11 -7.66 13.59
CA ARG A 117 -10.92 -9.11 13.45
C ARG A 117 -9.67 -9.64 14.13
N TRP A 118 -8.61 -8.84 14.19
CA TRP A 118 -7.32 -9.24 14.74
C TRP A 118 -6.89 -8.28 15.86
N PRO A 119 -7.17 -8.62 17.13
CA PRO A 119 -6.84 -7.78 18.29
C PRO A 119 -5.37 -7.38 18.39
N LEU A 120 -4.47 -8.16 17.80
CA LEU A 120 -3.03 -7.86 17.74
C LEU A 120 -2.73 -6.49 17.08
N PHE A 121 -3.66 -5.95 16.28
CA PHE A 121 -3.54 -4.65 15.61
C PHE A 121 -4.24 -3.48 16.34
N ALA A 122 -4.90 -3.71 17.48
CA ALA A 122 -5.72 -2.71 18.17
C ALA A 122 -4.92 -1.47 18.58
N ASP A 123 -3.82 -1.66 19.32
CA ASP A 123 -3.04 -0.58 19.95
C ASP A 123 -1.74 -0.25 19.21
N ARG A 124 -1.76 -0.42 17.88
CA ARG A 124 -0.59 -0.22 17.04
C ARG A 124 -0.94 0.29 15.65
N PRO A 125 0.01 0.91 14.93
CA PRO A 125 -0.16 1.20 13.51
C PRO A 125 -0.18 -0.11 12.70
N VAL A 126 -1.20 -0.27 11.87
CA VAL A 126 -1.26 -1.33 10.84
C VAL A 126 -0.41 -0.91 9.63
N TRP A 127 -0.55 0.35 9.23
CA TRP A 127 0.03 0.90 8.00
C TRP A 127 1.05 1.99 8.29
N THR A 128 2.01 2.16 7.39
CA THR A 128 2.89 3.35 7.35
C THR A 128 2.05 4.61 7.16
N VAL A 129 2.42 5.74 7.77
CA VAL A 129 1.67 7.00 7.67
C VAL A 129 1.57 7.46 6.20
N GLY A 130 0.39 7.90 5.79
CA GLY A 130 0.10 8.32 4.41
C GLY A 130 0.07 7.15 3.42
N GLY A 131 0.68 7.34 2.26
CA GLY A 131 0.74 6.40 1.15
C GLY A 131 0.87 7.15 -0.17
N HIS A 132 1.00 6.42 -1.26
CA HIS A 132 1.14 6.97 -2.60
C HIS A 132 -0.18 6.89 -3.37
N TYR A 133 -0.42 7.88 -4.23
CA TYR A 133 -1.40 7.78 -5.30
C TYR A 133 -0.86 8.46 -6.56
N GLN A 134 -1.24 7.94 -7.72
CA GLN A 134 -0.96 8.52 -9.03
C GLN A 134 -2.26 8.67 -9.81
N CYS A 135 -2.38 9.76 -10.57
CA CYS A 135 -3.47 9.94 -11.54
C CYS A 135 -3.19 9.08 -12.77
N VAL A 136 -4.18 8.34 -13.23
CA VAL A 136 -4.20 7.61 -14.49
C VAL A 136 -5.19 8.33 -15.39
N ASN A 137 -4.74 8.80 -16.56
CA ASN A 137 -5.51 9.72 -17.40
C ASN A 137 -5.91 9.12 -18.76
N THR A 138 -5.31 8.00 -19.16
CA THR A 138 -5.61 7.32 -20.42
C THR A 138 -6.09 5.89 -20.14
N VAL A 139 -6.78 5.29 -21.12
CA VAL A 139 -7.25 3.90 -21.02
C VAL A 139 -6.05 2.94 -21.10
N GLU A 140 -5.06 3.27 -21.92
CA GLU A 140 -3.84 2.48 -22.06
C GLU A 140 -3.05 2.43 -20.75
N ASP A 141 -2.90 3.57 -20.06
CA ASP A 141 -2.24 3.62 -18.75
C ASP A 141 -3.04 2.85 -17.70
N LEU A 142 -4.38 2.84 -17.80
CA LEU A 142 -5.23 2.08 -16.89
C LEU A 142 -4.97 0.58 -17.02
N ASP A 143 -4.98 0.04 -18.23
CA ASP A 143 -4.73 -1.39 -18.46
C ASP A 143 -3.34 -1.79 -17.96
N GLN A 144 -2.32 -0.98 -18.25
CA GLN A 144 -0.95 -1.21 -17.77
C GLN A 144 -0.86 -1.21 -16.25
N VAL A 145 -1.53 -0.27 -15.58
CA VAL A 145 -1.53 -0.18 -14.12
C VAL A 145 -2.30 -1.34 -13.50
N VAL A 146 -3.41 -1.78 -14.09
CA VAL A 146 -4.17 -2.95 -13.60
C VAL A 146 -3.34 -4.23 -13.69
N LEU A 147 -2.63 -4.42 -14.81
CA LEU A 147 -1.69 -5.53 -14.99
C LEU A 147 -0.53 -5.44 -13.99
N HIS A 148 0.12 -4.28 -13.88
CA HIS A 148 1.22 -4.05 -12.95
C HIS A 148 0.80 -4.32 -11.49
N ALA A 149 -0.36 -3.82 -11.07
CA ALA A 149 -0.92 -4.07 -9.75
C ALA A 149 -1.26 -5.54 -9.51
N GLY A 150 -1.42 -6.36 -10.56
CA GLY A 150 -1.59 -7.81 -10.49
C GLY A 150 -0.28 -8.61 -10.50
N GLU A 151 0.76 -8.13 -11.19
CA GLU A 151 1.92 -8.95 -11.57
C GLU A 151 3.24 -8.58 -10.85
N VAL A 152 3.49 -7.31 -10.47
CA VAL A 152 4.84 -6.86 -10.08
C VAL A 152 5.10 -6.81 -8.56
N GLN A 153 5.75 -7.89 -8.12
CA GLN A 153 6.60 -8.20 -6.95
C GLN A 153 6.56 -7.43 -5.61
N ASP A 154 6.30 -8.26 -4.58
CA ASP A 154 7.10 -8.34 -3.35
C ASP A 154 8.61 -8.46 -3.64
N ARG A 155 9.31 -7.34 -3.78
CA ARG A 155 10.79 -7.33 -3.74
C ARG A 155 11.37 -7.85 -2.41
N LYS A 156 10.54 -8.10 -1.39
CA LYS A 156 10.97 -8.50 -0.04
C LYS A 156 10.80 -10.00 0.26
N ASP A 157 9.89 -10.70 -0.44
CA ASP A 157 9.69 -12.14 -0.21
C ASP A 157 10.91 -12.95 -0.71
N ARG A 158 11.59 -12.45 -1.76
CA ARG A 158 12.83 -13.04 -2.28
C ARG A 158 13.97 -13.01 -1.26
N ASP A 159 14.15 -11.89 -0.55
CA ASP A 159 15.25 -11.72 0.41
C ASP A 159 14.99 -12.45 1.74
N MET A 160 13.72 -12.55 2.18
CA MET A 160 13.34 -13.29 3.39
C MET A 160 13.48 -14.81 3.20
N MET A 161 13.17 -15.34 2.01
CA MET A 161 13.42 -16.75 1.69
C MET A 161 14.91 -17.05 1.49
N GLU A 162 15.67 -16.16 0.84
CA GLU A 162 17.13 -16.35 0.66
C GLU A 162 17.93 -16.26 1.98
N SER A 163 17.44 -15.52 2.98
CA SER A 163 18.05 -15.45 4.31
C SER A 163 17.65 -16.59 5.25
N ALA A 164 16.49 -17.21 5.04
CA ALA A 164 16.05 -18.41 5.75
C ALA A 164 16.71 -19.70 5.20
N ALA A 165 17.00 -19.76 3.89
CA ALA A 165 17.66 -20.89 3.24
C ALA A 165 19.19 -20.96 3.45
N ARG A 166 19.77 -19.96 4.13
CA ARG A 166 21.21 -19.88 4.45
C ARG A 166 21.52 -20.12 5.94
N ARG A 167 20.56 -20.67 6.69
CA ARG A 167 20.75 -21.10 8.09
C ARG A 167 20.74 -22.61 8.19
#